data_AF-A0A6V7JY03-F1
#
_entry.id   AF-A0A6V7JY03-F1
#
_cell.length_a   1.000
_cell.length_b   1.000
_cell.length_c   1.000
_cell.angle_alpha   90.00
_cell.angle_beta   90.00
_cell.angle_gamma   90.00
#
_symmetry.space_group_name_H-M   'P 1'
#
loop_
_entity.id
_entity.type
_entity.pdbx_description
1 polymer ?
#
loop_
_entity_poly.entity_id
_entity_poly.type
_entity_poly.pdbx_seq_one_letter_code
_entity_poly.pdbx_strand_id
1 'polypeptide(L)' 'MVRRPTAHAVDGTERTQDIKIKEDVTFFQMGLSQPILDGLVNCGFEKPSPIQLRAIPIGRCGL' A
#
# COMPACT_ATOMS: atom_id res chain seq x y z
N MET A 1 -6.58 -23.98 -3.82
CA MET A 1 -6.08 -22.70 -3.27
C MET A 1 -6.36 -21.62 -4.30
N VAL A 2 -7.39 -20.80 -4.08
CA VAL A 2 -7.78 -19.73 -5.02
C VAL A 2 -6.74 -18.61 -4.89
N ARG A 3 -5.98 -18.32 -5.94
CA ARG A 3 -5.13 -17.13 -5.97
C ARG A 3 -6.04 -15.90 -6.01
N ARG A 4 -6.06 -15.12 -4.93
CA ARG A 4 -6.77 -13.83 -4.93
C ARG A 4 -5.98 -12.87 -5.84
N PRO A 5 -6.66 -12.11 -6.71
CA PRO A 5 -5.98 -11.13 -7.56
C PRO A 5 -5.33 -10.06 -6.68
N THR A 6 -4.11 -9.66 -7.02
CA THR A 6 -3.39 -8.56 -6.35
C THR A 6 -4.18 -7.27 -6.56
N ALA A 7 -4.72 -6.70 -5.47
CA ALA A 7 -5.54 -5.48 -5.53
C ALA A 7 -4.74 -4.24 -5.94
N HIS A 8 -3.44 -4.21 -5.62
CA HIS A 8 -2.53 -3.17 -6.11
C HIS A 8 -1.28 -3.80 -6.74
N ALA A 9 -1.33 -4.04 -8.05
CA ALA A 9 -0.18 -4.50 -8.81
C ALA A 9 0.79 -3.33 -9.05
N VAL A 10 1.95 -3.37 -8.39
CA VAL A 10 3.02 -2.39 -8.57
C VAL A 10 3.70 -2.59 -9.94
N ASP A 11 3.86 -3.84 -10.37
CA ASP A 11 4.61 -4.22 -11.57
C ASP A 11 3.72 -4.60 -12.76
N GLY A 12 2.39 -4.50 -12.62
CA GLY A 12 1.44 -4.97 -13.63
C GLY A 12 1.21 -4.00 -14.80
N THR A 13 1.64 -2.74 -14.67
CA THR A 13 1.47 -1.69 -15.69
C THR A 13 2.60 -0.67 -15.60
N GLU A 14 3.02 -0.11 -16.74
CA GLU A 14 3.97 1.01 -16.74
C GLU A 14 3.36 2.22 -16.03
N ARG A 15 4.06 2.72 -15.01
CA ARG A 15 3.69 3.94 -14.29
C ARG A 15 4.46 5.14 -14.83
N THR A 16 3.79 6.28 -14.90
CA THR A 16 4.43 7.56 -15.20
C THR A 16 5.42 7.93 -14.10
N GLN A 17 6.41 8.77 -14.42
CA GLN A 17 7.53 9.07 -13.51
C GLN A 17 7.07 9.66 -12.17
N ASP A 18 5.99 10.43 -12.17
CA ASP A 18 5.36 11.04 -10.99
C ASP A 18 4.61 10.04 -10.09
N ILE A 19 4.30 8.85 -10.60
CA ILE A 19 3.62 7.76 -9.88
C ILE A 19 4.66 6.72 -9.38
N LYS A 20 5.91 6.75 -9.84
CA LYS A 20 6.93 5.81 -9.34
C LYS A 20 7.35 6.21 -7.92
N ILE A 21 7.22 5.28 -6.99
CA ILE A 21 7.77 5.41 -5.63
C ILE A 21 9.25 5.01 -5.70
N LYS A 22 10.15 5.83 -5.16
CA LYS A 22 11.59 5.48 -5.10
C LYS A 22 11.92 4.72 -3.82
N GLU A 23 11.09 4.90 -2.81
CA GLU A 23 11.25 4.39 -1.46
C GLU A 23 10.65 2.98 -1.37
N ASP A 24 11.43 2.04 -0.82
CA ASP A 24 10.95 0.69 -0.53
C ASP A 24 10.19 0.68 0.81
N VAL A 25 8.95 1.17 0.78
CA VAL A 25 8.08 1.30 1.96
C VAL A 25 6.97 0.26 1.94
N THR A 26 6.69 -0.32 3.10
CA THR A 26 5.61 -1.27 3.34
C THR A 26 4.54 -0.68 4.27
N PHE A 27 3.33 -1.24 4.28
CA PHE A 27 2.28 -0.83 5.21
C PHE A 27 2.66 -1.00 6.69
N PHE A 28 3.56 -1.94 7.01
CA PHE A 28 4.07 -2.16 8.37
C PHE A 28 4.76 -0.91 8.94
N GLN A 29 5.49 -0.18 8.11
CA GLN A 29 6.23 1.03 8.50
C GLN A 29 5.31 2.25 8.71
N MET A 30 4.01 2.14 8.41
CA MET A 30 3.04 3.24 8.52
C MET A 30 2.36 3.33 9.89
N GLY A 31 2.72 2.45 10.83
CA GLY A 31 2.16 2.42 12.19
C GLY A 31 0.68 2.02 12.25
N LEU A 32 0.22 1.18 11.31
CA LEU A 32 -1.11 0.60 11.31
C LEU A 32 -1.19 -0.55 12.33
N SER A 33 -2.38 -0.79 12.88
CA SER A 33 -2.61 -1.93 13.79
C SER A 33 -2.57 -3.27 13.05
N GLN A 34 -2.26 -4.35 13.76
CA GLN A 34 -2.20 -5.70 13.18
C GLN A 34 -3.48 -6.11 12.41
N PRO A 35 -4.71 -5.87 12.92
CA PRO A 35 -5.92 -6.22 12.17
C PRO A 35 -6.03 -5.51 10.81
N ILE A 36 -5.51 -4.28 10.70
CA ILE A 36 -5.49 -3.55 9.42
C ILE A 36 -4.45 -4.14 8.48
N LEU A 37 -3.26 -4.46 8.98
CA LEU A 37 -2.19 -5.09 8.20
C LEU A 37 -2.65 -6.44 7.64
N ASP A 38 -3.30 -7.27 8.46
CA ASP A 38 -3.85 -8.55 8.05
C ASP A 38 -4.93 -8.36 6.97
N GLY A 39 -5.80 -7.36 7.12
CA GLY A 39 -6.81 -7.00 6.13
C GLY A 39 -6.19 -6.61 4.79
N LEU A 40 -5.15 -5.76 4.79
CA LEU A 40 -4.44 -5.33 3.59
C LEU A 40 -3.84 -6.52 2.85
N VAL A 41 -3.12 -7.40 3.56
CA VAL A 41 -2.53 -8.62 2.96
C VAL A 41 -3.62 -9.54 2.42
N ASN A 42 -4.69 -9.77 3.18
CA ASN A 42 -5.80 -10.64 2.77
C ASN A 42 -6.54 -10.13 1.52
N CYS A 43 -6.56 -8.81 1.33
CA CYS A 43 -7.11 -8.13 0.18
C CYS A 43 -6.11 -7.98 -0.98
N GLY A 44 -4.86 -8.44 -0.85
CA GLY A 44 -3.86 -8.37 -1.93
C GLY A 44 -3.19 -7.00 -2.07
N PHE A 45 -3.11 -6.22 -0.99
CA PHE A 45 -2.32 -4.99 -0.91
C PHE A 45 -0.94 -5.29 -0.31
N GLU A 46 0.05 -5.49 -1.18
CA GLU A 46 1.42 -5.84 -0.76
C GLU A 46 2.23 -4.60 -0.34
N LYS A 47 2.10 -3.50 -1.10
CA LYS A 47 2.76 -2.22 -0.86
C LYS A 47 1.78 -1.06 -1.06
N PRO A 48 1.98 0.05 -0.34
CA PRO A 48 1.20 1.27 -0.55
C PRO A 48 1.44 1.83 -1.95
N SER A 49 0.39 2.35 -2.56
CA SER A 49 0.50 3.23 -3.72
C SER A 49 1.07 4.61 -3.31
N PRO A 50 1.55 5.44 -4.25
CA PRO A 50 2.14 6.74 -3.93
C PRO A 50 1.19 7.67 -3.18
N ILE A 51 -0.11 7.61 -3.50
CA ILE A 51 -1.12 8.42 -2.81
C ILE A 51 -1.34 7.93 -1.38
N GLN A 52 -1.36 6.61 -1.16
CA GLN A 52 -1.50 6.02 0.17
C GLN A 52 -0.27 6.31 1.04
N LEU A 53 0.93 6.27 0.46
CA LEU A 53 2.17 6.62 1.15
C LEU A 53 2.13 8.03 1.73
N ARG A 54 1.58 9.00 0.98
CA ARG A 54 1.42 10.37 1.44
C ARG A 54 0.21 10.56 2.37
N ALA A 55 -0.91 9.91 2.08
CA ALA A 55 -2.18 10.17 2.75
C ALA A 55 -2.36 9.43 4.07
N ILE A 56 -1.89 8.18 4.20
CA ILE A 56 -2.11 7.36 5.41
C ILE A 56 -1.47 8.01 6.65
N PRO A 57 -0.19 8.46 6.64
CA PRO A 57 0.39 9.12 7.79
C PRO A 57 -0.37 10.39 8.19
N ILE A 58 -0.79 11.20 7.21
CA ILE A 58 -1.54 12.45 7.43
C ILE A 58 -2.91 12.14 8.04
N GLY A 59 -3.66 11.21 7.45
CA GLY A 59 -5.00 10.83 7.94
C GLY A 59 -4.98 10.24 9.34
N ARG A 60 -3.86 9.66 9.79
CA ARG A 60 -3.67 9.19 11.17
C ARG A 60 -3.38 10.31 12.17
N CYS A 61 -2.81 11.43 11.73
CA CYS A 61 -2.59 12.60 12.60
C CYS A 61 -3.88 13.36 12.94
N GLY A 62 -4.99 13.09 12.24
CA GLY A 62 -6.31 13.67 12.52
C GLY A 62 -6.41 15.17 12.24
N LEU A 63 -5.54 15.70 11.37
CA LEU A 63 -5.51 17.10 10.94
C LEU A 63 -6.63 17.44 9.94
#